data_AF-A0A7K4C6T1-F1
#
_entry.id   AF-A0A7K4C6T1-F1
#
_cell.length_a   1.000
_cell.length_b   1.000
_cell.length_c   1.000
_cell.angle_alpha   90.00
_cell.angle_beta   90.00
_cell.angle_gamma   90.00
#
_symmetry.space_group_name_H-M   'P 1'
#
loop_
_entity.id
_entity.type
_entity.pdbx_description
1 polymer ?
#
loop_
_entity_poly.entity_id
_entity_poly.type
_entity_poly.pdbx_seq_one_letter_code
_entity_poly.pdbx_strand_id
1 'polypeptide(L)'
;MKNEKIKNKAERESKKEKNTKEKTKNKIEIKANKKNEAKEKVNKTNKNLVTKETSFIELLEKKPNSFELLFQEGLHCLGCAMSAYETIEQGCLAHGMTKKQIENLINRINELN
;
A
#
# COMPACT_ATOMS: atom_id res chain seq x y z
N MET A 1 -60.93 -18.59 32.52
CA MET A 1 -60.56 -17.17 32.32
C MET A 1 -59.38 -16.69 33.20
N LYS A 2 -58.24 -17.38 33.31
CA LYS A 2 -57.02 -16.85 33.98
C LYS A 2 -55.66 -17.36 33.43
N ASN A 3 -55.60 -17.97 32.24
CA ASN A 3 -54.35 -18.54 31.70
C ASN A 3 -53.77 -17.83 30.46
N GLU A 4 -54.31 -16.68 30.08
CA GLU A 4 -53.88 -15.92 28.89
C GLU A 4 -53.15 -14.61 29.22
N LYS A 5 -52.82 -14.37 30.49
CA LYS A 5 -52.14 -13.13 30.93
C LYS A 5 -50.72 -13.34 31.48
N ILE A 6 -50.21 -14.57 31.57
CA ILE A 6 -48.87 -14.85 32.14
C ILE A 6 -47.81 -15.06 31.05
N LYS A 7 -48.18 -15.43 29.82
CA LYS A 7 -47.20 -15.67 28.74
C LYS A 7 -46.61 -14.40 28.11
N ASN A 8 -47.25 -13.24 28.28
CA ASN A 8 -46.82 -11.98 27.65
C ASN A 8 -45.82 -11.13 28.47
N LYS A 9 -45.30 -11.61 29.61
CA LYS A 9 -44.28 -10.88 30.39
C LYS A 9 -42.84 -11.42 30.18
N ALA A 10 -42.67 -12.72 29.98
CA ALA A 10 -41.34 -13.33 29.81
C ALA A 10 -40.67 -13.02 28.45
N GLU A 11 -41.43 -12.55 27.46
CA GLU A 11 -40.91 -12.28 26.11
C GLU A 11 -40.37 -10.85 25.91
N ARG A 12 -40.56 -9.96 26.89
CA ARG A 12 -40.13 -8.55 26.81
C ARG A 12 -38.75 -8.28 27.41
N GLU A 13 -38.21 -9.17 28.24
CA GLU A 13 -36.93 -8.96 28.92
C GLU A 13 -35.72 -9.56 28.17
N SER A 14 -35.92 -10.55 27.30
CA SER A 14 -34.86 -11.20 26.51
C SER A 14 -34.49 -10.48 25.19
N LYS A 15 -35.22 -9.42 24.81
CA LYS A 15 -34.96 -8.63 23.58
C LYS A 15 -34.03 -7.42 23.80
N LYS A 16 -33.78 -7.01 25.05
CA LYS A 16 -33.00 -5.79 25.34
C LYS A 16 -31.47 -6.03 25.39
N GLU A 17 -31.04 -7.24 25.71
CA GLU A 17 -29.62 -7.58 25.89
C GLU A 17 -28.91 -8.02 24.60
N LYS A 18 -29.67 -8.44 23.58
CA LYS A 18 -29.11 -8.77 22.26
C LYS A 18 -28.70 -7.53 21.46
N ASN A 19 -29.36 -6.40 21.69
CA ASN A 19 -29.15 -5.16 20.92
C ASN A 19 -27.92 -4.33 21.36
N THR A 20 -27.32 -4.62 22.52
CA THR A 20 -26.11 -3.93 23.00
C THR A 20 -24.81 -4.62 22.55
N LYS A 21 -24.81 -5.94 22.35
CA LYS A 21 -23.61 -6.68 21.87
C LYS A 21 -23.40 -6.55 20.36
N GLU A 22 -24.45 -6.30 19.60
CA GLU A 22 -24.38 -6.16 18.14
C GLU A 22 -23.81 -4.80 17.71
N LYS A 23 -24.08 -3.74 18.48
CA LYS A 23 -23.55 -2.38 18.21
C LYS A 23 -22.05 -2.25 18.43
N THR A 24 -21.46 -3.02 19.35
CA THR A 24 -20.02 -2.94 19.66
C THR A 24 -19.16 -3.67 18.64
N LYS A 25 -19.66 -4.77 18.04
CA LYS A 25 -18.97 -5.48 16.95
C LYS A 25 -18.89 -4.63 15.68
N ASN A 26 -19.98 -3.94 15.35
CA ASN A 26 -20.05 -3.06 14.17
C ASN A 26 -19.06 -1.88 14.24
N LYS A 27 -18.70 -1.41 15.46
CA LYS A 27 -17.72 -0.31 15.63
C LYS A 27 -16.26 -0.74 15.46
N ILE A 28 -15.95 -2.03 15.65
CA ILE A 28 -14.59 -2.58 15.50
C ILE A 28 -14.33 -2.91 14.03
N GLU A 29 -15.33 -3.42 13.30
CA GLU A 29 -15.22 -3.71 11.86
C GLU A 29 -15.07 -2.44 11.00
N ILE A 30 -15.75 -1.34 11.33
CA ILE A 30 -15.64 -0.07 10.58
C ILE A 30 -14.22 0.52 10.66
N LYS A 31 -13.44 0.25 11.73
CA LYS A 31 -12.07 0.75 11.87
C LYS A 31 -11.03 -0.08 11.12
N ALA A 32 -11.30 -1.35 10.84
CA ALA A 32 -10.43 -2.21 10.05
C ALA A 32 -10.57 -1.96 8.53
N ASN A 33 -11.77 -1.58 8.07
CA ASN A 33 -12.05 -1.42 6.64
C ASN A 33 -11.46 -0.16 5.99
N LYS A 34 -11.12 0.89 6.76
CA LYS A 34 -10.42 2.07 6.22
C LYS A 34 -8.98 1.80 5.76
N LYS A 35 -8.36 0.69 6.19
CA LYS A 35 -6.98 0.34 5.79
C LYS A 35 -6.91 -0.50 4.52
N ASN A 36 -8.04 -1.07 4.08
CA ASN A 36 -8.06 -2.00 2.93
C ASN A 36 -8.57 -1.33 1.64
N GLU A 37 -9.40 -0.28 1.74
CA GLU A 37 -9.81 0.52 0.57
C GLU A 37 -8.65 1.33 -0.06
N ALA A 38 -7.58 1.59 0.70
CA ALA A 38 -6.36 2.22 0.20
C ALA A 38 -5.39 1.21 -0.47
N LYS A 39 -5.52 -0.09 -0.20
CA LYS A 39 -4.62 -1.11 -0.76
C LYS A 39 -5.12 -1.68 -2.08
N GLU A 40 -6.43 -1.71 -2.30
CA GLU A 40 -7.01 -2.33 -3.50
C GLU A 40 -7.23 -1.34 -4.66
N LYS A 41 -7.36 -0.03 -4.38
CA LYS A 41 -7.39 1.02 -5.42
C LYS A 41 -6.03 1.35 -6.04
N VAL A 42 -4.92 0.95 -5.40
CA VAL A 42 -3.54 1.16 -5.90
C VAL A 42 -3.17 0.10 -6.96
N ASN A 43 -3.77 -1.09 -6.91
CA ASN A 43 -3.33 -2.25 -7.70
C ASN A 43 -3.91 -2.34 -9.12
N LYS A 44 -4.68 -1.35 -9.60
CA LYS A 44 -5.31 -1.40 -10.94
C LYS A 44 -4.93 -0.27 -11.89
N THR A 45 -4.14 0.73 -11.47
CA THR A 45 -3.97 1.96 -12.27
C THR A 45 -2.54 2.42 -12.54
N ASN A 46 -1.48 1.69 -12.14
CA ASN A 46 -0.12 2.18 -12.40
C ASN A 46 0.89 1.07 -12.71
N LYS A 47 0.74 0.42 -13.87
CA LYS A 47 1.75 -0.51 -14.39
C LYS A 47 3.13 0.14 -14.60
N ASN A 48 3.18 1.47 -14.62
CA ASN A 48 4.37 2.26 -14.96
C ASN A 48 4.99 3.03 -13.77
N LEU A 49 4.42 2.94 -12.55
CA LEU A 49 5.08 3.53 -11.38
C LEU A 49 6.18 2.61 -10.84
N VAL A 50 7.21 3.22 -10.29
CA VAL A 50 8.33 2.56 -9.61
C VAL A 50 8.49 3.09 -8.18
N THR A 51 9.10 2.26 -7.34
CA THR A 51 9.47 2.60 -5.96
C THR A 51 10.95 2.31 -5.75
N LYS A 52 11.51 2.64 -4.59
CA LYS A 52 12.94 2.44 -4.31
C LYS A 52 13.34 0.96 -4.23
N GLU A 53 12.36 0.09 -3.99
CA GLU A 53 12.48 -1.36 -3.98
C GLU A 53 12.40 -1.97 -5.40
N THR A 54 12.02 -1.18 -6.41
CA THR A 54 12.09 -1.61 -7.82
C THR A 54 13.54 -1.88 -8.21
N SER A 55 13.79 -2.99 -8.91
CA SER A 55 15.12 -3.31 -9.44
C SER A 55 15.48 -2.41 -10.62
N PHE A 56 16.77 -2.22 -10.88
CA PHE A 56 17.18 -1.42 -12.05
C PHE A 56 16.71 -2.03 -13.38
N ILE A 57 16.69 -3.36 -13.50
CA ILE A 57 16.15 -4.03 -14.69
C ILE A 57 14.66 -3.72 -14.88
N GLU A 58 13.84 -3.85 -13.83
CA GLU A 58 12.40 -3.54 -13.91
C GLU A 58 12.16 -2.05 -14.17
N LEU A 59 12.99 -1.18 -13.59
CA LEU A 59 12.95 0.26 -13.86
C LEU A 59 13.18 0.55 -15.34
N LEU A 60 14.24 0.00 -15.95
CA LEU A 60 14.57 0.27 -17.35
C LEU A 60 13.54 -0.34 -18.32
N GLU A 61 12.91 -1.46 -17.96
CA GLU A 61 11.79 -2.03 -18.70
C GLU A 61 10.55 -1.12 -18.68
N LYS A 62 10.25 -0.49 -17.53
CA LYS A 62 9.10 0.42 -17.37
C LYS A 62 9.36 1.81 -17.92
N LYS A 63 10.55 2.35 -17.65
CA LYS A 63 10.98 3.72 -17.90
C LYS A 63 12.33 3.72 -18.63
N PRO A 64 12.38 3.36 -19.91
CA PRO A 64 13.65 3.32 -20.66
C PRO A 64 14.35 4.69 -20.71
N ASN A 65 13.57 5.77 -20.71
CA ASN A 65 14.06 7.15 -20.67
C ASN A 65 14.75 7.52 -19.34
N SER A 66 14.62 6.70 -18.29
CA SER A 66 15.29 6.94 -17.00
C SER A 66 16.80 6.71 -17.05
N PHE A 67 17.32 6.03 -18.07
CA PHE A 67 18.76 5.75 -18.20
C PHE A 67 19.61 7.03 -18.16
N GLU A 68 19.25 8.04 -18.95
CA GLU A 68 19.96 9.34 -18.99
C GLU A 68 19.93 10.03 -17.63
N LEU A 69 18.78 9.98 -16.94
CA LEU A 69 18.61 10.56 -15.62
C LEU A 69 19.52 9.88 -14.59
N LEU A 70 19.56 8.55 -14.58
CA LEU A 70 20.43 7.77 -13.69
C LEU A 70 21.91 8.01 -14.00
N PHE A 71 22.25 8.14 -15.28
CA PHE A 71 23.60 8.47 -15.72
C PHE A 71 24.06 9.82 -15.15
N GLN A 72 23.22 10.86 -15.25
CA GLN A 72 23.50 12.19 -14.68
C GLN A 72 23.67 12.18 -13.15
N GLU A 73 23.02 11.25 -12.46
CA GLU A 73 23.15 11.05 -11.01
C GLU A 73 24.37 10.18 -10.63
N GLY A 74 25.21 9.79 -11.60
CA GLY A 74 26.46 9.06 -11.37
C GLY A 74 26.32 7.55 -11.31
N LEU A 75 25.15 6.99 -11.69
CA LEU A 75 24.90 5.55 -11.76
C LEU A 75 25.34 4.99 -13.13
N HIS A 76 26.61 5.18 -13.49
CA HIS A 76 27.14 4.72 -14.79
C HIS A 76 27.23 3.19 -14.91
N CYS A 77 27.20 2.48 -13.78
CA CYS A 77 27.41 1.03 -13.70
C CYS A 77 26.16 0.20 -14.03
N LEU A 78 25.06 0.81 -14.48
CA LEU A 78 23.79 0.12 -14.77
C LEU A 78 23.87 -0.92 -15.90
N GLY A 79 24.97 -0.97 -16.65
CA GLY A 79 25.27 -2.04 -17.61
C GLY A 79 26.01 -3.25 -17.02
N CYS A 80 26.42 -3.21 -15.75
CA CYS A 80 27.04 -4.34 -15.07
C CYS A 80 25.97 -5.38 -14.72
N ALA A 81 26.20 -6.65 -15.08
CA ALA A 81 25.27 -7.74 -14.83
C ALA A 81 24.87 -7.87 -13.35
N MET A 82 25.77 -7.48 -12.42
CA MET A 82 25.50 -7.52 -10.99
C MET A 82 24.55 -6.40 -10.54
N SER A 83 24.70 -5.20 -11.08
CA SER A 83 23.89 -4.03 -10.69
C SER A 83 22.48 -4.04 -11.29
N ALA A 84 22.24 -4.80 -12.35
CA ALA A 84 20.92 -4.92 -12.95
C ALA A 84 19.86 -5.48 -11.98
N TYR A 85 20.28 -6.34 -11.04
CA TYR A 85 19.40 -7.01 -10.08
C TYR A 85 19.30 -6.29 -8.72
N GLU A 86 20.10 -5.25 -8.50
CA GLU A 86 20.00 -4.43 -7.29
C GLU A 86 18.73 -3.57 -7.35
N THR A 87 18.18 -3.25 -6.17
CA THR A 87 17.13 -2.23 -6.09
C THR A 87 17.72 -0.84 -6.32
N ILE A 88 16.87 0.11 -6.75
CA ILE A 88 17.26 1.51 -6.92
C ILE A 88 17.88 2.04 -5.61
N GLU A 89 17.26 1.75 -4.46
CA GLU A 89 17.79 2.18 -3.15
C GLU A 89 19.20 1.63 -2.89
N GLN A 90 19.41 0.33 -3.12
CA GLN A 90 20.69 -0.31 -2.86
C GLN A 90 21.81 0.28 -3.73
N GLY A 91 21.58 0.41 -5.04
CA GLY A 91 22.57 1.01 -5.93
C GLY A 91 22.86 2.47 -5.59
N CYS A 92 21.83 3.27 -5.30
CA CYS A 92 22.03 4.67 -4.93
C CYS A 92 22.79 4.83 -3.61
N LEU A 93 22.49 3.98 -2.61
CA LEU A 93 23.21 3.99 -1.33
C LEU A 93 24.67 3.55 -1.48
N ALA A 94 24.96 2.55 -2.33
CA ALA A 94 26.33 2.12 -2.62
C ALA A 94 27.18 3.23 -3.26
N HIS A 95 26.52 4.18 -3.94
CA HIS A 95 27.13 5.37 -4.53
C HIS A 95 27.07 6.61 -3.61
N GLY A 96 26.68 6.46 -2.35
CA GLY A 96 26.71 7.53 -1.35
C GLY A 96 25.55 8.53 -1.39
N MET A 97 24.47 8.22 -2.11
CA MET A 97 23.27 9.06 -2.11
C MET A 97 22.54 8.98 -0.77
N THR A 98 22.00 10.10 -0.31
CA THR A 98 21.13 10.12 0.88
C THR A 98 19.74 9.61 0.52
N LYS A 99 19.00 9.09 1.52
CA LYS A 99 17.59 8.70 1.34
C LYS A 99 16.74 9.80 0.72
N LYS A 100 16.98 11.06 1.07
CA LYS A 100 16.27 12.20 0.48
C LYS A 100 16.53 12.36 -1.02
N GLN A 101 17.78 12.15 -1.46
CA GLN A 101 18.12 12.19 -2.89
C GLN A 101 17.45 11.04 -3.64
N ILE A 102 17.41 9.84 -3.04
CA ILE A 102 16.76 8.67 -3.64
C ILE A 102 15.26 8.91 -3.82
N GLU A 103 14.57 9.43 -2.82
CA GLU A 103 13.14 9.74 -2.92
C GLU A 103 12.88 10.82 -4.00
N ASN A 104 13.73 11.85 -4.09
CA ASN A 104 13.64 12.85 -5.14
C ASN A 104 13.88 12.27 -6.54
N LEU A 105 14.85 11.36 -6.68
CA LEU A 105 15.15 10.66 -7.93
C LEU A 105 13.95 9.83 -8.38
N ILE A 106 13.33 9.09 -7.47
CA ILE A 106 12.14 8.27 -7.78
C ILE A 106 10.97 9.12 -8.23
N ASN A 107 10.75 10.27 -7.59
CA ASN A 107 9.71 11.21 -8.03
C ASN A 107 9.98 11.69 -9.47
N ARG A 108 11.22 12.09 -9.78
CA ARG A 108 11.63 12.50 -11.13
C ARG A 108 11.46 11.37 -12.15
N ILE A 109 11.82 10.14 -11.80
CA ILE A 109 11.65 8.96 -12.66
C ILE A 109 10.16 8.71 -12.96
N ASN A 110 9.31 8.81 -11.95
CA ASN A 110 7.87 8.59 -12.10
C ASN A 110 7.19 9.68 -12.94
N GLU A 111 7.78 10.88 -13.04
CA GLU A 111 7.35 11.98 -13.91
C GLU A 111 7.77 11.79 -15.39
N LEU A 112 8.70 10.87 -15.70
CA LEU A 112 9.06 10.54 -17.07
C LEU A 112 7.87 9.85 -17.76
N ASN A 113 7.51 10.29 -18.97
CA ASN A 113 6.41 9.71 -19.74
C ASN A 113 6.83 8.43 -20.46
#